data_AF-A0A520G2B6-F1
#
_entry.id   AF-A0A520G2B6-F1
#
_cell.length_a   1.000
_cell.length_b   1.000
_cell.length_c   1.000
_cell.angle_alpha   90.00
_cell.angle_beta   90.00
_cell.angle_gamma   90.00
#
_symmetry.space_group_name_H-M   'P 1'
#
loop_
_entity.id
_entity.type
_entity.pdbx_description
1 polymer ?
#
loop_
_entity_poly.entity_id
_entity_poly.type
_entity_poly.pdbx_seq_one_letter_code
_entity_poly.pdbx_strand_id
1 'polypeptide(L)' 'ARRLAQDVALAVQAALLVRTAPAAVHDAFCASRLGGDWGHAFGALGAGVDFDAVVRRAMPTA' A
#
# COMPACT_ATOMS: atom_id res chain seq x y z
N ALA A 1 -10.91 -19.03 8.56
CA ALA A 1 -11.30 -17.76 9.23
C ALA A 1 -10.25 -16.66 9.07
N ARG A 2 -9.01 -16.81 9.55
CA ARG A 2 -7.99 -15.74 9.52
C ARG A 2 -7.62 -15.25 8.12
N ARG A 3 -7.46 -16.17 7.16
CA ARG A 3 -7.12 -15.80 5.77
C ARG A 3 -8.21 -14.94 5.13
N LEU A 4 -9.47 -15.39 5.20
CA LEU A 4 -10.61 -14.62 4.71
C LEU A 4 -10.71 -13.24 5.37
N ALA A 5 -10.53 -13.16 6.69
CA ALA A 5 -10.56 -11.89 7.41
C ALA A 5 -9.45 -10.93 6.91
N GLN A 6 -8.24 -11.45 6.67
CA GLN A 6 -7.15 -10.69 6.08
C GLN A 6 -7.50 -10.21 4.68
N ASP A 7 -8.00 -11.08 3.81
CA ASP A 7 -8.32 -10.73 2.43
C ASP A 7 -9.42 -9.64 2.37
N VAL A 8 -10.44 -9.74 3.22
CA VAL A 8 -11.48 -8.69 3.37
C VAL A 8 -10.88 -7.38 3.86
N ALA A 9 -10.02 -7.41 4.88
CA ALA A 9 -9.39 -6.20 5.40
C ALA A 9 -8.54 -5.50 4.33
N LEU A 10 -7.71 -6.26 3.59
CA LEU A 10 -6.88 -5.73 2.51
C LEU A 10 -7.73 -5.13 1.37
N ALA A 11 -8.81 -5.80 0.98
CA ALA A 11 -9.72 -5.30 -0.05
C ALA A 11 -10.40 -3.99 0.37
N VAL A 12 -10.89 -3.91 1.62
CA VAL A 12 -11.50 -2.69 2.16
C VAL A 12 -10.47 -1.56 2.22
N GLN A 13 -9.26 -1.82 2.71
CA GLN A 13 -8.19 -0.82 2.77
C GLN A 13 -7.82 -0.31 1.37
N ALA A 14 -7.63 -1.19 0.39
CA ALA A 14 -7.37 -0.79 -0.99
C ALA A 14 -8.49 0.09 -1.55
N ALA A 15 -9.76 -0.31 -1.34
CA ALA A 15 -10.91 0.45 -1.80
C ALA A 15 -11.01 1.83 -1.13
N LEU A 16 -10.62 1.97 0.15
CA LEU A 16 -10.54 3.27 0.81
C LEU A 16 -9.45 4.13 0.17
N LEU A 17 -8.24 3.60 0.00
CA LEU A 17 -7.10 4.33 -0.56
C LEU A 17 -7.36 4.80 -2.00
N VAL A 18 -7.97 3.97 -2.85
CA VAL A 18 -8.33 4.36 -4.22
C VAL A 18 -9.29 5.57 -4.25
N ARG A 19 -10.17 5.70 -3.25
CA ARG A 19 -11.13 6.81 -3.20
C ARG A 19 -10.59 8.08 -2.55
N THR A 20 -9.56 7.97 -1.70
CA THR A 20 -9.20 9.08 -0.80
C THR A 20 -7.71 9.40 -0.72
N ALA A 21 -6.84 8.59 -1.31
CA ALA A 21 -5.39 8.76 -1.26
C ALA A 21 -4.81 9.08 -2.64
N PRO A 22 -3.63 9.74 -2.69
CA PRO A 22 -2.90 9.92 -3.94
C PRO A 22 -2.53 8.58 -4.60
N ALA A 23 -2.39 8.58 -5.93
CA ALA A 23 -2.05 7.40 -6.72
C ALA A 23 -0.80 6.66 -6.21
N ALA A 24 0.26 7.40 -5.91
CA ALA A 24 1.49 6.84 -5.35
C ALA A 24 1.26 5.96 -4.10
N VAL A 25 0.24 6.26 -3.28
CA VAL A 25 -0.09 5.48 -2.09
C VAL A 25 -0.93 4.25 -2.43
N HIS A 26 -2.00 4.40 -3.21
CA HIS A 26 -2.89 3.28 -3.50
C HIS A 26 -2.24 2.26 -4.44
N ASP A 27 -1.41 2.70 -5.39
CA ASP A 27 -0.69 1.81 -6.30
C ASP A 27 0.38 1.01 -5.54
N ALA A 28 1.15 1.66 -4.67
CA ALA A 28 2.12 0.97 -3.81
C ALA A 28 1.46 -0.04 -2.86
N PHE A 29 0.28 0.30 -2.31
CA PHE A 29 -0.49 -0.62 -1.47
C PHE A 29 -0.97 -1.83 -2.26
N CYS A 30 -1.57 -1.62 -3.43
CA CYS A 30 -2.07 -2.70 -4.28
C CYS A 30 -0.93 -3.60 -4.78
N ALA A 31 0.16 -3.05 -5.30
CA ALA A 31 1.32 -3.81 -5.76
C ALA A 31 1.86 -4.75 -4.68
N SER A 32 2.05 -4.24 -3.47
CA SER A 32 2.55 -5.06 -2.36
C SER A 32 1.51 -6.03 -1.80
N ARG A 33 0.33 -5.56 -1.37
CA ARG A 33 -0.60 -6.37 -0.56
C ARG A 33 -1.51 -7.27 -1.40
N LEU A 34 -1.78 -6.89 -2.64
CA LEU A 34 -2.66 -7.64 -3.56
C LEU A 34 -1.88 -8.26 -4.73
N GLY A 35 -0.87 -7.57 -5.24
CA GLY A 35 -0.01 -8.03 -6.33
C GLY A 35 1.05 -9.05 -5.92
N GLY A 36 1.32 -9.17 -4.61
CA GLY A 36 2.32 -10.12 -4.11
C GLY A 36 3.75 -9.57 -4.07
N ASP A 37 3.97 -8.29 -4.40
CA ASP A 37 5.28 -7.62 -4.33
C ASP A 37 5.62 -7.25 -2.87
N TRP A 38 5.67 -8.27 -2.00
CA TRP A 38 6.04 -8.15 -0.59
C TRP A 38 6.84 -9.38 -0.14
N GLY A 39 7.78 -9.17 0.79
CA GLY A 39 8.61 -10.22 1.35
C GLY A 39 8.38 -10.40 2.85
N HIS A 40 9.20 -11.26 3.47
CA HIS A 40 9.21 -11.45 4.92
C HIS A 40 9.78 -10.24 5.69
N ALA A 41 10.38 -9.27 4.97
CA ALA A 41 10.90 -8.02 5.51
C ALA A 41 10.27 -6.82 4.77
N PHE A 42 10.29 -5.66 5.42
CA PHE A 42 9.94 -4.39 4.78
C PHE A 42 10.99 -4.00 3.73
N GLY A 43 10.60 -3.16 2.76
CA GLY A 43 11.50 -2.66 1.71
C GLY A 43 11.54 -3.50 0.43
N ALA A 44 10.60 -4.44 0.24
CA ALA A 44 10.56 -5.34 -0.92
C ALA A 44 9.78 -4.81 -2.14
N LEU A 45 9.31 -3.56 -2.10
CA LEU A 45 8.57 -2.96 -3.21
C LEU A 45 9.49 -2.67 -4.41
N GLY A 46 8.97 -2.86 -5.62
CA GLY A 46 9.73 -2.62 -6.86
C GLY A 46 10.10 -1.16 -7.08
N ALA A 47 11.13 -0.94 -7.91
CA ALA A 47 11.67 0.39 -8.22
C ALA A 47 10.69 1.34 -8.96
N GLY A 48 9.55 0.83 -9.46
CA GLY A 48 8.51 1.63 -10.09
C GLY A 48 7.62 2.40 -9.10
N VAL A 49 7.79 2.20 -7.80
CA VAL A 49 7.04 2.94 -6.76
C VAL A 49 7.68 4.31 -6.54
N ASP A 50 6.85 5.37 -6.54
CA ASP A 50 7.27 6.72 -6.14
C ASP A 50 7.38 6.81 -4.61
N PHE A 51 8.51 6.33 -4.08
CA PHE A 51 8.79 6.35 -2.64
C PHE A 51 8.86 7.77 -2.07
N ASP A 52 9.37 8.73 -2.84
CA ASP A 52 9.50 10.12 -2.40
C ASP A 52 8.12 10.74 -2.16
N ALA A 53 7.14 10.49 -3.03
CA ALA A 53 5.77 10.93 -2.81
C ALA A 53 5.12 10.26 -1.59
N VAL A 54 5.33 8.96 -1.40
CA VAL A 54 4.80 8.22 -0.25
C VAL A 54 5.38 8.74 1.06
N VAL A 55 6.70 8.92 1.13
CA VAL A 55 7.41 9.42 2.32
C VAL A 55 6.97 10.85 2.61
N ARG A 56 7.01 11.75 1.62
CA ARG A 56 6.60 13.15 1.78
C ARG A 56 5.15 13.29 2.27
N ARG A 57 4.23 12.45 1.79
CA ARG A 57 2.84 12.41 2.27
C ARG A 57 2.72 11.96 3.72
N ALA A 58 3.62 11.08 4.17
CA ALA A 58 3.58 10.50 5.52
C ALA A 58 4.31 11.36 6.56
N MET A 59 5.23 12.22 6.12
CA MET A 59 5.96 13.11 7.02
C MET A 59 5.03 14.19 7.61
N PRO A 60 5.16 14.50 8.92
CA PRO A 60 4.48 15.63 9.52
C PRO A 60 4.97 16.94 8.88
N THR A 61 4.05 17.87 8.64
CA THR A 61 4.39 19.27 8.40
C THR A 61 4.59 19.98 9.73
N ALA A 62 5.62 20.83 9.82
CA ALA A 62 5.90 21.66 11.00
C ALA A 62 4.76 22.64 11.32
#